data_AF-A0A4Y9RYW5-F1
#
_entry.id   AF-A0A4Y9RYW5-F1
#
_cell.length_a   1.000
_cell.length_b   1.000
_cell.length_c   1.000
_cell.angle_alpha   90.00
_cell.angle_beta   90.00
_cell.angle_gamma   90.00
#
_symmetry.space_group_name_H-M   'P 1'
#
loop_
_entity.id
_entity.type
_entity.pdbx_description
1 polymer ?
#
loop_
_entity_poly.entity_id
_entity_poly.type
_entity_poly.pdbx_seq_one_letter_code
_entity_poly.pdbx_strand_id
1 'polypeptide(L)'
;MFVESKGFTTREESLNYSVQGLLDTFGRHRISMADAEKFGRIDKVVKGRKTVVRAAHQNAIANIVYGGDWGRENLGNTQPGDGWKFRGSGDKQITGRENIEASGFSPEQLRTDPVASATASADFFVKHGCIAPAERDDVRGVTLKVNGGTNGLTDRIAATTAAKKVFGL
;
A
#
# COMPACT_ATOMS: atom_id res chain seq x y z
N MET A 1 -8.36 -5.86 -5.03
CA MET A 1 -7.92 -4.56 -5.59
C MET A 1 -8.85 -3.42 -5.22
N PHE A 2 -10.18 -3.56 -5.38
CA PHE A 2 -11.14 -2.53 -4.93
C PHE A 2 -10.88 -2.04 -3.49
N VAL A 3 -10.71 -2.96 -2.53
CA VAL A 3 -10.43 -2.60 -1.12
C VAL A 3 -9.07 -1.92 -0.95
N GLU A 4 -8.02 -2.39 -1.62
CA GLU A 4 -6.67 -1.81 -1.53
C GLU A 4 -6.60 -0.37 -2.04
N SER A 5 -7.35 -0.09 -3.10
CA SER A 5 -7.39 1.20 -3.81
C SER A 5 -8.49 2.15 -3.32
N LYS A 6 -9.14 1.81 -2.20
CA LYS A 6 -10.30 2.55 -1.65
C LYS A 6 -11.38 2.80 -2.69
N GLY A 7 -11.75 1.74 -3.41
CA GLY A 7 -12.72 1.79 -4.49
C GLY A 7 -12.18 2.40 -5.77
N PHE A 8 -10.92 2.11 -6.13
CA PHE A 8 -10.24 2.66 -7.30
C PHE A 8 -10.09 4.19 -7.30
N THR A 9 -10.17 4.81 -6.12
CA THR A 9 -10.02 6.27 -5.95
C THR A 9 -8.58 6.68 -5.68
N THR A 10 -7.71 5.75 -5.27
CA THR A 10 -6.28 5.98 -5.12
C THR A 10 -5.45 4.84 -5.71
N ARG A 11 -4.33 5.20 -6.35
CA ARG A 11 -3.29 4.29 -6.85
C ARG A 11 -1.92 4.62 -6.27
N GLU A 12 -1.88 5.46 -5.25
CA GLU A 12 -0.65 5.89 -4.60
C GLU A 12 -0.87 5.86 -3.09
N GLU A 13 0.07 5.26 -2.38
CA GLU A 13 0.06 5.38 -0.93
C GLU A 13 0.35 6.81 -0.46
N SER A 14 -0.23 7.19 0.67
CA SER A 14 0.13 8.41 1.37
C SER A 14 0.83 8.08 2.66
N LEU A 15 2.05 8.59 2.82
CA LEU A 15 2.85 8.47 4.04
C LEU A 15 2.54 9.60 5.02
N ASN A 16 1.31 10.11 5.01
CA ASN A 16 0.84 11.19 5.86
C ASN A 16 0.51 10.69 7.28
N TYR A 17 1.51 10.14 7.97
CA TYR A 17 1.41 9.65 9.34
C TYR A 17 1.70 10.75 10.35
N SER A 18 1.00 10.72 11.49
CA SER A 18 1.43 11.48 12.67
C SER A 18 2.67 10.85 13.30
N VAL A 19 3.33 11.57 14.20
CA VAL A 19 4.46 11.03 15.00
C VAL A 19 4.08 9.69 15.62
N GLN A 20 2.96 9.63 16.37
CA GLN A 20 2.51 8.40 16.98
C GLN A 20 2.12 7.34 15.95
N GLY A 21 1.44 7.72 14.87
CA GLY A 21 1.03 6.79 13.83
C GLY A 21 2.20 6.10 13.12
N LEU A 22 3.35 6.77 13.00
CA LEU A 22 4.59 6.15 12.50
C LEU A 22 5.07 5.04 13.42
N LEU A 23 5.09 5.30 14.73
CA LEU A 23 5.54 4.34 15.74
C LEU A 23 4.60 3.14 15.84
N ASP A 24 3.30 3.38 15.76
CA ASP A 24 2.29 2.32 15.83
C ASP A 24 2.31 1.43 14.58
N THR A 25 2.55 2.02 13.40
CA THR A 25 2.48 1.30 12.11
C THR A 25 3.77 0.54 11.81
N PHE A 26 4.92 1.19 12.00
CA PHE A 26 6.21 0.65 11.57
C PHE A 26 7.04 0.11 12.73
N GLY A 27 6.78 0.55 13.96
CA GLY A 27 7.58 0.20 15.12
C GLY A 27 8.98 0.82 15.11
N ARG A 28 9.63 0.81 16.28
CA ARG A 28 10.96 1.43 16.47
C ARG A 28 12.10 0.78 15.66
N HIS A 29 11.88 -0.45 15.18
CA HIS A 29 12.84 -1.18 14.36
C HIS A 29 12.87 -0.67 12.90
N ARG A 30 11.86 0.10 12.47
CA ARG A 30 11.76 0.66 11.12
C ARG A 30 11.88 2.18 11.08
N ILE A 31 11.58 2.85 12.19
CA ILE A 31 11.73 4.30 12.32
C ILE A 31 12.06 4.67 13.77
N SER A 32 13.10 5.50 13.97
CA SER A 32 13.48 5.95 15.30
C SER A 32 12.46 6.95 15.87
N MET A 33 12.43 7.12 17.20
CA MET A 33 11.60 8.17 17.83
C MET A 33 11.97 9.55 17.31
N ALA A 34 13.27 9.84 17.20
CA ALA A 34 13.77 11.11 16.70
C ALA A 34 13.34 11.39 15.26
N ASP A 35 13.36 10.38 14.39
CA ASP A 35 12.89 10.53 13.00
C ASP A 35 11.37 10.67 12.92
N ALA A 36 10.63 9.93 13.74
CA ALA A 36 9.18 10.07 13.82
C ALA A 36 8.80 11.50 14.29
N GLU A 37 9.46 12.02 15.32
CA GLU A 37 9.28 13.40 15.80
C GLU A 37 9.73 14.45 14.80
N LYS A 38 10.77 14.17 14.01
CA LYS A 38 11.28 15.09 13.00
C LYS A 38 10.40 15.15 11.76
N PHE A 39 9.91 14.01 11.28
CA PHE A 39 9.28 13.91 9.97
C PHE A 39 7.76 13.65 10.01
N GLY A 40 7.21 13.17 11.13
CA GLY A 40 5.79 12.90 11.28
C GLY A 40 4.92 14.17 11.28
N ARG A 41 3.65 14.03 10.90
CA ARG A 41 2.65 15.08 11.03
C ARG A 41 2.42 15.42 12.51
N ILE A 42 2.28 16.70 12.81
CA ILE A 42 1.85 17.17 14.14
C ILE A 42 0.44 17.72 14.01
N ASP A 43 -0.45 17.19 14.84
CA ASP A 43 -1.85 17.59 14.92
C ASP A 43 -2.11 18.27 16.27
N LYS A 44 -2.92 19.33 16.27
CA LYS A 44 -3.41 20.01 17.48
C LYS A 44 -4.93 20.05 17.47
N VAL A 45 -5.55 19.87 18.63
CA VAL A 45 -7.00 20.09 18.78
C VAL A 45 -7.23 21.57 19.11
N VAL A 46 -7.96 22.27 18.24
CA VAL A 46 -8.36 23.67 18.42
C VAL A 46 -9.88 23.70 18.37
N LYS A 47 -10.52 24.13 19.47
CA LYS A 47 -12.00 24.18 19.59
C LYS A 47 -12.67 22.84 19.22
N GLY A 48 -12.12 21.73 19.70
CA GLY A 48 -12.64 20.38 19.44
C GLY A 48 -12.36 19.84 18.03
N ARG A 49 -11.65 20.59 17.17
CA ARG A 49 -11.30 20.14 15.81
C ARG A 49 -9.81 19.88 15.69
N LYS A 50 -9.47 18.74 15.09
CA LYS A 50 -8.08 18.38 14.77
C LYS A 50 -7.58 19.26 13.61
N THR A 51 -6.51 19.99 13.86
CA THR A 51 -5.86 20.88 12.89
C THR A 51 -4.41 20.43 12.71
N VAL A 52 -3.97 20.31 11.46
CA VAL A 52 -2.57 19.98 11.15
C VAL A 52 -1.72 21.24 11.35
N VAL A 53 -0.76 21.19 12.27
CA VAL A 53 0.17 22.31 12.53
C VAL A 53 1.53 22.11 11.85
N ARG A 54 1.88 20.86 11.54
CA ARG A 54 3.01 20.52 10.67
C ARG A 54 2.64 19.32 9.82
N ALA A 55 2.77 19.45 8.50
CA ALA A 55 2.57 18.33 7.58
C ALA A 55 3.64 17.25 7.76
N ALA A 56 3.33 16.01 7.39
CA ALA A 56 4.33 14.95 7.33
C ALA A 56 5.33 15.22 6.18
N HIS A 57 6.62 14.98 6.45
CA HIS A 57 7.66 14.91 5.42
C HIS A 57 7.65 13.53 4.76
N GLN A 58 6.63 13.29 3.93
CA GLN A 58 6.30 11.97 3.38
C GLN A 58 7.46 11.30 2.61
N ASN A 59 8.25 12.09 1.86
CA ASN A 59 9.42 11.58 1.15
C ASN A 59 10.52 11.10 2.09
N ALA A 60 10.80 11.84 3.17
CA ALA A 60 11.75 11.44 4.19
C ALA A 60 11.25 10.18 4.92
N ILE A 61 9.96 10.15 5.29
CA ILE A 61 9.34 8.98 5.91
C ILE A 61 9.52 7.76 5.00
N ALA A 62 9.13 7.83 3.73
CA ALA A 62 9.23 6.70 2.80
C ALA A 62 10.67 6.20 2.63
N ASN A 63 11.64 7.12 2.52
CA ASN A 63 13.05 6.75 2.42
C ASN A 63 13.60 6.11 3.69
N ILE A 64 13.07 6.45 4.86
CA ILE A 64 13.42 5.80 6.13
C ILE A 64 12.77 4.42 6.20
N VAL A 65 11.44 4.33 6.02
CA VAL A 65 10.72 3.08 6.25
C VAL A 65 10.99 2.04 5.16
N TYR A 66 11.20 2.44 3.91
CA TYR A 66 11.42 1.53 2.78
C TYR A 66 12.86 1.53 2.27
N GLY A 67 13.78 2.28 2.88
CA GLY A 67 15.20 2.27 2.55
C GLY A 67 16.04 1.45 3.52
N GLY A 68 17.35 1.72 3.54
CA GLY A 68 18.31 1.04 4.41
C GLY A 68 18.45 -0.45 4.10
N ASP A 69 19.00 -1.20 5.06
CA ASP A 69 19.22 -2.64 4.90
C ASP A 69 17.91 -3.41 4.78
N TRP A 70 16.90 -3.03 5.57
CA TRP A 70 15.57 -3.63 5.47
C TRP A 70 14.98 -3.47 4.06
N GLY A 71 15.04 -2.25 3.51
CA GLY A 71 14.55 -1.96 2.16
C GLY A 71 15.34 -2.68 1.07
N ARG A 72 16.65 -2.81 1.25
CA ARG A 72 17.51 -3.58 0.34
C ARG A 72 17.10 -5.06 0.31
N GLU A 73 16.93 -5.66 1.48
CA GLU A 73 16.64 -7.09 1.63
C GLU A 73 15.20 -7.45 1.21
N ASN A 74 14.23 -6.59 1.52
CA ASN A 74 12.81 -6.93 1.37
C ASN A 74 12.16 -6.33 0.12
N LEU A 75 12.74 -5.27 -0.46
CA LEU A 75 12.13 -4.49 -1.53
C LEU A 75 13.06 -4.26 -2.74
N GLY A 76 14.32 -4.70 -2.66
CA GLY A 76 15.34 -4.39 -3.65
C GLY A 76 15.69 -2.89 -3.73
N ASN A 77 15.32 -2.10 -2.72
CA ASN A 77 15.57 -0.66 -2.69
C ASN A 77 17.05 -0.39 -2.36
N THR A 78 17.87 -0.32 -3.40
CA THR A 78 19.33 -0.25 -3.29
C THR A 78 19.89 1.16 -3.45
N GLN A 79 19.11 2.11 -3.96
CA GLN A 79 19.56 3.47 -4.28
C GLN A 79 18.94 4.52 -3.34
N PRO A 80 19.65 5.64 -3.09
CA PRO A 80 19.08 6.78 -2.38
C PRO A 80 17.79 7.27 -3.04
N GLY A 81 16.74 7.46 -2.23
CA GLY A 81 15.45 7.93 -2.73
C GLY A 81 14.51 6.82 -3.21
N ASP A 82 14.95 5.56 -3.24
CA ASP A 82 14.12 4.45 -3.70
C ASP A 82 12.87 4.24 -2.85
N GLY A 83 12.97 4.45 -1.53
CA GLY A 83 11.83 4.30 -0.64
C GLY A 83 10.67 5.21 -1.03
N TRP A 84 10.95 6.47 -1.38
CA TRP A 84 9.93 7.37 -1.93
C TRP A 84 9.55 6.99 -3.36
N LYS A 85 10.54 6.80 -4.25
CA LYS A 85 10.28 6.56 -5.69
C LYS A 85 9.39 5.33 -5.91
N PHE A 86 9.69 4.24 -5.22
CA PHE A 86 9.04 2.93 -5.33
C PHE A 86 8.08 2.63 -4.16
N ARG A 87 7.53 3.67 -3.53
CA ARG A 87 6.39 3.54 -2.61
C ARG A 87 5.19 2.89 -3.34
N GLY A 88 4.28 2.31 -2.56
CA GLY A 88 3.02 1.68 -2.96
C GLY A 88 2.33 2.37 -4.13
N SER A 89 2.26 1.65 -5.23
CA SER A 89 1.78 2.15 -6.53
C SER A 89 0.79 1.16 -7.16
N GLY A 90 -0.21 1.70 -7.87
CA GLY A 90 -1.26 0.91 -8.52
C GLY A 90 -2.34 0.38 -7.57
N ASP A 91 -3.34 -0.26 -8.14
CA ASP A 91 -4.53 -0.74 -7.42
C ASP A 91 -4.20 -1.89 -6.45
N LYS A 92 -3.09 -2.62 -6.66
CA LYS A 92 -2.58 -3.63 -5.72
C LYS A 92 -1.65 -3.06 -4.64
N GLN A 93 -1.22 -1.80 -4.78
CA GLN A 93 -0.19 -1.17 -3.95
C GLN A 93 1.12 -1.96 -3.99
N ILE A 94 1.71 -2.09 -5.18
CA ILE A 94 3.01 -2.72 -5.38
C ILE A 94 4.08 -1.79 -4.81
N THR A 95 4.95 -2.30 -3.94
CA THR A 95 5.97 -1.53 -3.24
C THR A 95 7.34 -2.16 -3.43
N GLY A 96 8.36 -1.32 -3.58
CA GLY A 96 9.75 -1.73 -3.76
C GLY A 96 10.18 -1.76 -5.21
N ARG A 97 11.46 -1.44 -5.44
CA ARG A 97 12.08 -1.43 -6.76
C ARG A 97 11.90 -2.76 -7.46
N GLU A 98 12.30 -3.85 -6.81
CA GLU A 98 12.31 -5.18 -7.41
C GLU A 98 10.90 -5.58 -7.87
N ASN A 99 9.90 -5.36 -7.00
CA ASN A 99 8.52 -5.71 -7.30
C ASN A 99 7.92 -4.86 -8.42
N ILE A 100 8.22 -3.55 -8.45
CA ILE A 100 7.73 -2.66 -9.50
C ILE A 100 8.42 -3.00 -10.84
N GLU A 101 9.73 -3.22 -10.86
CA GLU A 101 10.45 -3.60 -12.08
C GLU A 101 9.94 -4.96 -12.61
N ALA A 102 9.69 -5.93 -11.73
CA ALA A 102 9.11 -7.23 -12.08
C ALA A 102 7.64 -7.15 -12.58
N SER A 103 6.95 -6.03 -12.35
CA SER A 103 5.62 -5.79 -12.92
C SER A 103 5.65 -5.38 -14.38
N GLY A 104 6.82 -4.99 -14.91
CA GLY A 104 6.97 -4.49 -16.28
C GLY A 104 6.55 -3.02 -16.48
N PHE A 105 6.18 -2.31 -15.41
CA PHE A 105 5.74 -0.92 -15.44
C PHE A 105 6.58 -0.02 -14.53
N SER A 106 6.58 1.28 -14.81
CA SER A 106 7.14 2.29 -13.92
C SER A 106 6.17 2.65 -12.78
N PRO A 107 6.67 3.20 -11.65
CA PRO A 107 5.80 3.70 -10.58
C PRO A 107 4.78 4.73 -11.07
N GLU A 108 5.17 5.59 -12.02
CA GLU A 108 4.30 6.62 -12.59
C GLU A 108 3.17 5.98 -13.39
N GLN A 109 3.48 5.03 -14.28
CA GLN A 109 2.46 4.29 -15.04
C GLN A 109 1.46 3.62 -14.11
N LEU A 110 1.92 2.94 -13.07
CA LEU A 110 1.02 2.31 -12.09
C LEU A 110 0.11 3.32 -11.37
N ARG A 111 0.56 4.56 -11.16
CA ARG A 111 -0.22 5.59 -10.46
C ARG A 111 -1.20 6.32 -11.37
N THR A 112 -0.85 6.53 -12.64
CA THR A 112 -1.59 7.42 -13.55
C THR A 112 -2.35 6.68 -14.65
N ASP A 113 -1.94 5.48 -15.04
CA ASP A 113 -2.60 4.67 -16.06
C ASP A 113 -3.42 3.53 -15.40
N PRO A 114 -4.77 3.61 -15.45
CA PRO A 114 -5.63 2.56 -14.91
C PRO A 114 -5.43 1.19 -15.58
N VAL A 115 -5.05 1.14 -16.86
CA VAL A 115 -4.82 -0.11 -17.57
C VAL A 115 -3.54 -0.76 -17.06
N ALA A 116 -2.43 -0.03 -17.02
CA ALA A 116 -1.18 -0.52 -16.44
C ALA A 116 -1.38 -1.03 -14.99
N SER A 117 -2.10 -0.27 -14.18
CA SER A 117 -2.45 -0.63 -12.81
C SER A 117 -3.28 -1.91 -12.71
N ALA A 118 -4.32 -2.05 -13.54
CA ALA A 118 -5.17 -3.23 -13.59
C ALA A 118 -4.40 -4.47 -14.08
N THR A 119 -3.57 -4.32 -15.11
CA THR A 119 -2.72 -5.39 -15.64
C THR A 119 -1.74 -5.89 -14.59
N ALA A 120 -0.98 -5.01 -13.94
CA ALA A 120 -0.07 -5.39 -12.87
C ALA A 120 -0.79 -6.09 -11.70
N SER A 121 -2.01 -5.65 -11.39
CA SER A 121 -2.84 -6.26 -10.36
C SER A 121 -3.34 -7.66 -10.74
N ALA A 122 -3.73 -7.86 -12.00
CA ALA A 122 -4.13 -9.17 -12.53
C ALA A 122 -2.94 -10.14 -12.56
N ASP A 123 -1.77 -9.68 -13.02
CA ASP A 123 -0.54 -10.47 -13.01
C ASP A 123 -0.17 -10.91 -11.60
N PHE A 124 -0.23 -10.01 -10.61
CA PHE A 124 -0.06 -10.36 -9.20
C PHE A 124 -1.04 -11.48 -8.80
N PHE A 125 -2.33 -11.32 -9.13
CA PHE A 125 -3.39 -12.25 -8.75
C PHE A 125 -3.11 -13.68 -9.27
N VAL A 126 -2.71 -13.78 -10.54
CA VAL A 126 -2.36 -15.06 -11.19
C VAL A 126 -1.09 -15.64 -10.55
N LYS A 127 0.00 -14.87 -10.48
CA LYS A 127 1.30 -15.31 -9.95
C LYS A 127 1.22 -15.82 -8.51
N HIS A 128 0.33 -15.27 -7.69
CA HIS A 128 0.16 -15.67 -6.29
C HIS A 128 -0.88 -16.80 -6.10
N GLY A 129 -1.38 -17.38 -7.20
CA GLY A 129 -2.29 -18.52 -7.19
C GLY A 129 -3.66 -18.19 -6.63
N CYS A 130 -4.17 -16.97 -6.88
CA CYS A 130 -5.48 -16.55 -6.39
C CYS A 130 -6.64 -17.11 -7.24
N ILE A 131 -6.36 -17.63 -8.45
CA ILE A 131 -7.38 -18.23 -9.35
C ILE A 131 -8.11 -19.38 -8.65
N ALA A 132 -7.38 -20.39 -8.17
CA ALA A 132 -7.99 -21.59 -7.58
C ALA A 132 -8.96 -21.30 -6.41
N PRO A 133 -8.63 -20.44 -5.40
CA PRO A 133 -9.62 -20.07 -4.39
C PRO A 133 -10.75 -19.19 -4.95
N ALA A 134 -10.50 -18.32 -5.93
CA ALA A 134 -11.55 -17.52 -6.55
C ALA A 134 -12.59 -18.37 -7.31
N GLU A 135 -12.15 -19.41 -8.02
CA GLU A 135 -13.04 -20.38 -8.69
C GLU A 135 -13.94 -21.14 -7.71
N ARG A 136 -13.53 -21.25 -6.44
CA ARG A 136 -14.34 -21.84 -5.36
C ARG A 136 -15.15 -20.81 -4.57
N ASP A 137 -15.19 -19.56 -5.02
CA ASP A 137 -15.81 -18.44 -4.30
C ASP A 137 -15.21 -18.19 -2.88
N ASP A 138 -13.96 -18.64 -2.67
CA ASP A 138 -13.25 -18.55 -1.39
C ASP A 138 -12.55 -17.19 -1.25
N VAL A 139 -13.34 -16.16 -0.92
CA VAL A 139 -12.83 -14.80 -0.68
C VAL A 139 -11.79 -14.77 0.44
N ARG A 140 -11.90 -15.65 1.45
CA ARG A 140 -10.94 -15.73 2.55
C ARG A 140 -9.59 -16.23 2.05
N GLY A 141 -9.56 -17.30 1.26
CA GLY A 141 -8.36 -17.85 0.64
C GLY A 141 -7.67 -16.83 -0.27
N VAL A 142 -8.44 -16.10 -1.08
CA VAL A 142 -7.90 -14.98 -1.89
C VAL A 142 -7.31 -13.89 -1.00
N THR A 143 -8.01 -13.52 0.08
CA THR A 143 -7.56 -12.45 1.01
C THR A 143 -6.22 -12.80 1.65
N LEU A 144 -6.05 -14.03 2.11
CA LEU A 144 -4.80 -14.52 2.69
C LEU A 144 -3.64 -14.42 1.69
N LYS A 145 -3.86 -14.74 0.41
CA LYS A 145 -2.83 -14.64 -0.64
C LYS A 145 -2.49 -13.19 -1.00
N VAL A 146 -3.47 -12.29 -1.00
CA VAL A 146 -3.28 -10.89 -1.37
C VAL A 146 -2.58 -10.07 -0.27
N ASN A 147 -2.87 -10.37 1.00
CA ASN A 147 -2.43 -9.57 2.15
C ASN A 147 -1.58 -10.30 3.19
N GLY A 148 -1.36 -11.62 3.05
CA GLY A 148 -0.69 -12.42 4.08
C GLY A 148 -1.51 -12.61 5.37
N GLY A 149 -2.79 -12.21 5.38
CA GLY A 149 -3.67 -12.23 6.55
C GLY A 149 -5.12 -11.94 6.17
N THR A 150 -6.00 -11.77 7.16
CA THR A 150 -7.45 -11.54 6.94
C THR A 150 -7.87 -10.08 7.07
N ASN A 151 -6.92 -9.14 6.98
CA ASN A 151 -7.20 -7.71 7.09
C ASN A 151 -8.14 -7.25 5.96
N GLY A 152 -9.25 -6.63 6.35
CA GLY A 152 -10.30 -6.16 5.44
C GLY A 152 -11.16 -7.28 4.83
N LEU A 153 -11.20 -8.48 5.40
CA LEU A 153 -11.96 -9.60 4.84
C LEU A 153 -13.46 -9.28 4.65
N THR A 154 -14.10 -8.63 5.63
CA THR A 154 -15.51 -8.23 5.53
C THR A 154 -15.76 -7.33 4.33
N ASP A 155 -14.90 -6.32 4.12
CA ASP A 155 -15.01 -5.40 2.99
C ASP A 155 -14.79 -6.11 1.65
N ARG A 156 -13.88 -7.09 1.62
CA ARG A 156 -13.61 -7.91 0.43
C ARG A 156 -14.80 -8.81 0.07
N ILE A 157 -15.46 -9.39 1.07
CA ILE A 157 -16.69 -10.17 0.88
C ILE A 157 -17.77 -9.25 0.31
N ALA A 158 -18.01 -8.09 0.92
CA ALA A 158 -19.01 -7.14 0.46
C ALA A 158 -18.74 -6.69 -0.99
N ALA A 159 -17.50 -6.33 -1.32
CA ALA A 159 -17.11 -5.92 -2.67
C ALA A 159 -17.27 -7.06 -3.70
N THR A 160 -16.89 -8.29 -3.34
CA THR A 160 -17.03 -9.46 -4.23
C THR A 160 -18.50 -9.76 -4.49
N THR A 161 -19.34 -9.76 -3.45
CA THR A 161 -20.79 -9.94 -3.58
C THR A 161 -21.42 -8.86 -4.47
N ALA A 162 -21.00 -7.60 -4.32
CA ALA A 162 -21.47 -6.52 -5.18
C ALA A 162 -21.06 -6.72 -6.64
N ALA A 163 -19.81 -7.14 -6.89
CA ALA A 163 -19.32 -7.42 -8.23
C ALA A 163 -20.07 -8.59 -8.89
N LYS A 164 -20.30 -9.70 -8.17
CA LYS A 164 -21.04 -10.86 -8.67
C LYS A 164 -22.43 -10.48 -9.18
N LYS A 165 -23.15 -9.60 -8.45
CA LYS A 165 -24.46 -9.08 -8.88
C LYS A 165 -24.40 -8.34 -10.23
N VAL A 166 -23.34 -7.59 -10.49
CA VAL A 166 -23.15 -6.89 -11.78
C VAL A 166 -22.98 -7.88 -12.93
N PHE A 167 -22.32 -9.01 -12.67
CA PHE A 167 -22.08 -10.06 -13.66
C PHE A 167 -23.14 -11.17 -13.70
N GLY A 168 -24.20 -11.09 -12.87
CA GLY A 168 -25.25 -12.10 -12.81
C GLY A 168 -24.81 -13.45 -12.21
N LEU A 169 -23.83 -13.42 -11.30
CA LEU A 169 -23.29 -14.57 -10.57
C LEU A 169 -23.81 -14.68 -9.13
#